data_AF-S2W2E5-F1
#
_entry.id   AF-S2W2E5-F1
#
_cell.length_a   1.000
_cell.length_b   1.000
_cell.length_c   1.000
_cell.angle_alpha   90.00
_cell.angle_beta   90.00
_cell.angle_gamma   90.00
#
_symmetry.space_group_name_H-M   'P 1'
#
loop_
_entity.id
_entity.type
_entity.pdbx_description
1 polymer ?
#
loop_
_entity_poly.entity_id
_entity_poly.type
_entity_poly.pdbx_seq_one_letter_code
_entity_poly.pdbx_strand_id
1 'polypeptide(L)'
;MNSFTAINGQVVSDEMLEKLESTYASGEFPDGKSAASDVIQGSPRALSPEGTAVLSVKVPVAMKRAIQEKAEKGNMTPSELVRSMIARELIEA
;
A
#
# COMPACT_ATOMS: atom_id res chain seq x y z
N MET A 1 -31.08 12.06 20.00
CA MET A 1 -29.68 11.71 20.30
C MET A 1 -29.65 10.22 20.51
N ASN A 2 -29.26 9.50 19.46
CA ASN A 2 -29.15 8.06 19.49
C ASN A 2 -27.76 7.69 20.04
N SER A 3 -27.72 6.59 20.75
CA SER A 3 -26.48 5.96 21.18
C SER A 3 -26.60 4.47 20.94
N PHE A 4 -25.48 3.84 20.60
CA PHE A 4 -25.40 2.40 20.40
C PHE A 4 -24.18 1.85 21.11
N THR A 5 -24.30 0.62 21.60
CA THR A 5 -23.20 -0.09 22.24
C THR A 5 -22.39 -0.80 21.18
N ALA A 6 -21.13 -0.43 21.02
CA ALA A 6 -20.17 -1.09 20.16
C ALA A 6 -19.82 -2.49 20.70
N ILE A 7 -19.24 -3.34 19.85
CA ILE A 7 -18.88 -4.73 20.17
C ILE A 7 -17.89 -4.86 21.35
N ASN A 8 -17.14 -3.80 21.64
CA ASN A 8 -16.21 -3.70 22.76
C ASN A 8 -16.88 -3.16 24.06
N GLY A 9 -18.21 -3.00 24.08
CA GLY A 9 -18.97 -2.49 25.22
C GLY A 9 -18.96 -0.96 25.36
N GLN A 10 -18.30 -0.22 24.47
CA GLN A 10 -18.31 1.24 24.49
C GLN A 10 -19.62 1.78 23.95
N VAL A 11 -20.23 2.72 24.68
CA VAL A 11 -21.42 3.44 24.21
C VAL A 11 -20.96 4.59 23.32
N VAL A 12 -21.30 4.51 22.04
CA VAL A 12 -21.00 5.54 21.03
C VAL A 12 -22.24 6.40 20.84
N SER A 13 -22.12 7.70 21.05
CA SER A 13 -23.17 8.69 20.79
C SER A 13 -23.02 9.34 19.41
N ASP A 14 -24.10 9.92 18.89
CA ASP A 14 -24.07 10.70 17.65
C ASP A 14 -23.03 11.85 17.70
N GLU A 15 -22.90 12.53 18.84
CA GLU A 15 -21.89 13.60 19.03
C GLU A 15 -20.45 13.06 18.95
N MET A 16 -20.24 11.84 19.44
CA MET A 16 -18.95 11.17 19.34
C MET A 16 -18.63 10.79 17.89
N LEU A 17 -19.64 10.37 17.12
CA LEU A 17 -19.49 10.10 15.68
C LEU A 17 -19.12 11.36 14.90
N GLU A 18 -19.81 12.48 15.15
CA GLU A 18 -19.56 13.75 14.45
C GLU A 18 -18.14 14.27 14.74
N LYS A 19 -17.67 14.16 15.99
CA LYS A 19 -16.30 14.49 16.35
C LYS A 19 -15.29 13.57 15.65
N LEU A 20 -15.55 12.26 15.60
CA LEU A 20 -14.68 11.31 14.90
C LEU A 20 -14.62 11.60 13.40
N GLU A 21 -15.76 11.89 12.77
CA GLU A 21 -15.85 12.25 11.36
C GLU A 21 -15.01 13.49 11.05
N SER A 22 -15.14 14.56 11.85
CA SER A 22 -14.35 15.77 11.68
C SER A 22 -12.84 15.53 11.86
N THR A 23 -12.43 14.69 12.81
CA THR A 23 -11.00 14.39 13.06
C THR A 23 -10.40 13.50 11.98
N TYR A 24 -11.12 12.49 11.51
CA TYR A 24 -10.65 11.66 10.40
C TYR A 24 -10.61 12.43 9.08
N ALA A 25 -11.53 13.37 8.85
CA ALA A 25 -11.53 14.23 7.65
C ALA A 25 -10.30 15.15 7.59
N SER A 26 -9.73 15.56 8.73
CA SER A 26 -8.47 16.33 8.78
C SER A 26 -7.22 15.47 8.64
N GLY A 27 -7.37 14.14 8.55
CA GLY A 27 -6.26 13.19 8.45
C GLY A 27 -5.54 12.94 9.78
N GLU A 28 -6.11 13.39 10.90
CA GLU A 28 -5.58 13.13 12.23
C GLU A 28 -6.27 11.93 12.86
N PHE A 29 -5.52 11.13 13.63
CA PHE A 29 -6.12 10.10 14.47
C PHE A 29 -6.48 10.71 15.83
N PRO A 30 -7.67 10.44 16.37
CA PRO A 30 -8.04 10.87 17.71
C PRO A 30 -7.05 10.35 18.76
N ASP A 31 -6.80 11.14 19.80
CA ASP A 31 -5.84 10.81 20.87
C ASP A 31 -6.01 9.38 21.40
N GLY A 32 -4.91 8.61 21.40
CA GLY A 32 -4.89 7.23 21.88
C GLY A 32 -5.41 6.17 20.90
N LYS A 33 -5.81 6.55 19.67
CA LYS A 33 -6.14 5.60 18.60
C LYS A 33 -4.97 5.46 17.63
N SER A 34 -4.42 4.25 17.52
CA SER A 34 -3.49 3.88 16.46
C SER A 34 -4.22 3.07 15.38
N ALA A 35 -3.68 3.07 14.15
CA ALA A 35 -4.08 2.09 13.16
C ALA A 35 -3.78 0.69 13.71
N ALA A 36 -4.82 -0.14 13.86
CA ALA A 36 -4.68 -1.54 14.28
C ALA A 36 -4.16 -2.44 13.15
N SER A 37 -4.06 -1.90 11.94
CA SER A 37 -3.44 -2.54 10.80
C SER A 37 -1.93 -2.40 10.88
N ASP A 38 -1.19 -3.42 10.47
CA ASP A 38 0.25 -3.30 10.27
C ASP A 38 0.53 -2.12 9.33
N VAL A 39 1.44 -1.22 9.74
CA VAL A 39 1.99 -0.23 8.83
C VAL A 39 2.74 -1.02 7.76
N ILE A 40 2.17 -1.09 6.57
CA ILE A 40 2.88 -1.60 5.41
C ILE A 40 3.97 -0.59 5.11
N GLN A 41 5.17 -0.81 5.65
CA GLN A 41 6.39 -0.14 5.19
C GLN A 41 6.75 -0.65 3.80
N GLY A 42 5.95 -0.24 2.82
CA GLY A 42 6.46 0.05 1.50
C GLY A 42 6.58 1.56 1.41
N SER A 43 7.59 2.06 0.70
CA SER A 43 7.40 3.35 0.06
C SER A 43 6.05 3.25 -0.71
N PRO A 44 5.10 4.20 -0.61
CA PRO A 44 4.31 4.48 -1.80
C PRO A 44 5.39 4.71 -2.84
N ARG A 45 5.61 3.76 -3.76
CA ARG A 45 6.81 3.72 -4.60
C ARG A 45 6.91 5.10 -5.20
N ALA A 46 7.80 5.92 -4.64
CA ALA A 46 7.62 7.34 -4.73
C ALA A 46 7.71 7.61 -6.22
N LEU A 47 6.67 8.26 -6.75
CA LEU A 47 6.76 8.96 -8.00
C LEU A 47 8.11 9.67 -7.93
N SER A 48 9.08 9.22 -8.74
CA SER A 48 10.28 10.01 -9.00
C SER A 48 9.80 11.44 -9.27
N PRO A 49 10.54 12.50 -8.93
CA PRO A 49 10.17 13.85 -9.38
C PRO A 49 9.98 13.91 -10.90
N GLU A 50 10.57 12.97 -11.65
CA GLU A 50 10.40 12.79 -13.11
C GLU A 50 9.18 11.93 -13.51
N GLY A 51 8.44 11.37 -12.54
CA GLY A 51 7.26 10.55 -12.76
C GLY A 51 7.55 9.05 -12.95
N THR A 52 6.61 8.32 -13.55
CA THR A 52 6.77 6.91 -13.93
C THR A 52 6.35 6.73 -15.38
N ALA A 53 7.15 5.98 -16.14
CA ALA A 53 6.84 5.63 -17.53
C ALA A 53 6.55 4.12 -17.65
N VAL A 54 5.67 3.76 -18.60
CA VAL A 54 5.40 2.36 -18.93
C VAL A 54 6.37 1.91 -20.03
N LEU A 55 7.12 0.84 -19.75
CA LEU A 55 7.96 0.16 -20.72
C LEU A 55 7.26 -1.11 -21.22
N SER A 56 6.81 -1.12 -22.48
CA SER A 56 6.16 -2.27 -23.10
C SER A 56 7.14 -3.03 -23.99
N VAL A 57 7.47 -4.27 -23.62
CA VAL A 57 8.41 -5.12 -24.37
C VAL A 57 7.76 -6.44 -24.72
N LYS A 58 7.92 -6.90 -25.97
CA LYS A 58 7.57 -8.27 -26.36
C LYS A 58 8.71 -9.19 -25.98
N VAL A 59 8.41 -10.23 -25.22
CA VAL A 59 9.36 -11.27 -24.84
C VAL A 59 8.86 -12.64 -25.29
N PRO A 60 9.75 -13.61 -25.56
CA PRO A 60 9.34 -14.98 -25.79
C PRO A 60 8.50 -15.54 -24.64
N VAL A 61 7.54 -16.41 -24.95
CA VAL A 61 6.64 -17.01 -23.93
C VAL A 61 7.42 -17.71 -22.82
N ALA A 62 8.51 -18.42 -23.17
CA ALA A 62 9.38 -19.06 -22.20
C ALA A 62 9.98 -18.07 -21.18
N MET A 63 10.35 -16.88 -21.63
CA MET A 63 10.92 -15.84 -20.78
C MET A 63 9.87 -15.26 -19.83
N LYS A 64 8.64 -15.03 -20.31
CA LYS A 64 7.52 -14.60 -19.46
C LYS A 64 7.27 -15.62 -18.33
N ARG A 65 7.29 -16.92 -18.64
CA ARG A 65 7.12 -17.98 -17.63
C ARG A 65 8.25 -17.99 -16.61
N ALA A 66 9.50 -17.90 -17.06
CA ALA A 66 10.66 -17.83 -16.16
C ALA A 66 10.60 -16.62 -15.22
N ILE A 67 10.13 -15.46 -15.70
CA ILE A 67 9.91 -14.27 -14.87
C ILE A 67 8.82 -14.53 -13.82
N GLN A 68 7.71 -15.16 -14.19
CA GLN A 68 6.62 -15.49 -13.26
C GLN A 68 7.09 -16.44 -12.15
N GLU A 69 7.74 -17.55 -12.52
CA GLU A 69 8.26 -18.54 -11.56
C GLU A 69 9.28 -17.93 -10.60
N LYS A 70 10.16 -17.06 -11.11
CA LYS A 70 11.18 -16.39 -10.29
C LYS A 70 10.55 -15.36 -9.34
N ALA A 71 9.50 -14.68 -9.78
CA ALA A 71 8.78 -13.70 -8.96
C ALA A 71 8.02 -14.39 -7.82
N GLU A 72 7.34 -15.51 -8.12
CA GLU A 72 6.64 -16.34 -7.12
C GLU A 72 7.61 -16.86 -6.03
N LYS A 73 8.77 -17.38 -6.43
CA LYS A 73 9.82 -17.82 -5.49
C LYS A 73 10.32 -16.69 -4.58
N GLY A 74 10.27 -15.45 -5.06
CA GLY A 74 10.69 -14.26 -4.33
C GLY A 74 9.57 -13.53 -3.59
N ASN A 75 8.33 -14.07 -3.54
CA ASN A 75 7.14 -13.40 -3.01
C ASN A 75 6.95 -11.97 -3.57
N MET A 76 7.25 -11.77 -4.84
CA MET A 76 7.18 -10.47 -5.51
C MET A 76 6.31 -10.56 -6.77
N THR A 77 5.81 -9.42 -7.24
CA THR A 77 5.09 -9.40 -8.52
C THR A 77 6.07 -9.51 -9.70
N PRO A 78 5.67 -10.08 -10.86
CA PRO A 78 6.53 -10.12 -12.04
C PRO A 78 7.08 -8.74 -12.45
N SER A 79 6.24 -7.71 -12.36
CA SER A 79 6.64 -6.33 -12.66
C SER A 79 7.64 -5.77 -11.66
N GLU A 80 7.56 -6.16 -10.40
CA GLU A 80 8.51 -5.76 -9.36
C GLU A 80 9.87 -6.42 -9.54
N LEU A 81 9.88 -7.72 -9.86
CA LEU A 81 11.09 -8.44 -10.23
C LEU A 81 11.78 -7.80 -11.44
N VAL A 82 11.04 -7.50 -12.50
CA VAL A 82 11.62 -6.87 -13.70
C VAL A 82 12.17 -5.49 -13.37
N ARG A 83 11.45 -4.68 -12.60
CA ARG A 83 11.95 -3.36 -12.17
C ARG A 83 13.20 -3.44 -11.31
N SER A 84 13.30 -4.44 -10.42
CA SER A 84 14.51 -4.60 -9.58
C SER A 84 15.71 -5.09 -10.37
N MET A 85 15.51 -5.97 -11.35
CA MET A 85 16.57 -6.38 -12.27
C MET A 85 17.07 -5.21 -13.11
N ILE A 86 16.17 -4.41 -13.69
CA ILE A 86 16.53 -3.21 -14.46
C ILE A 86 17.26 -2.19 -13.57
N ALA A 87 16.77 -1.94 -12.35
CA ALA A 87 17.40 -1.01 -11.42
C ALA A 87 18.82 -1.46 -11.04
N ARG A 88 19.03 -2.75 -10.77
CA ARG A 88 20.35 -3.29 -10.48
C ARG A 88 21.34 -3.06 -11.62
N GLU A 89 20.92 -3.33 -12.86
CA GLU A 89 21.81 -3.21 -14.03
C GLU A 89 22.06 -1.75 -14.45
N LEU A 90 21.12 -0.83 -14.19
CA LEU A 90 21.19 0.56 -14.70
C LEU A 90 21.49 1.63 -13.64
N ILE A 91 21.25 1.37 -12.35
CA ILE A 91 21.40 2.36 -11.27
C ILE A 91 22.61 2.05 -10.38
N GLU A 92 23.11 0.81 -10.37
CA GLU A 92 24.38 0.45 -9.69
C GLU A 92 25.60 0.46 -10.63
N ALA A 93 25.47 0.99 -11.86
CA ALA A 93 26.54 1.13 -12.85
C ALA A 93 27.12 2.55 -12.92
#